data_AF-J0KHL4-F1
#
_entry.id   AF-J0KHL4-F1
#
_cell.length_a   1.000
_cell.length_b   1.000
_cell.length_c   1.000
_cell.angle_alpha   90.00
_cell.angle_beta   90.00
_cell.angle_gamma   90.00
#
_symmetry.space_group_name_H-M   'P 1'
#
loop_
_entity.id
_entity.type
_entity.pdbx_description
1 polymer ?
#
loop_
_entity_poly.entity_id
_entity_poly.type
_entity_poly.pdbx_seq_one_letter_code
_entity_poly.pdbx_strand_id
1 'polypeptide(L)'
;MDSEHSEEDLHLIELQAPGGLAPPLQAGVSASGLVYLRGDLHPLGSATALIKAAREHVPYAALGAVNVLFPADWLRGECLHDADRLRVIAAMERLVRGAAAA
;
A
#
# COMPACT_ATOMS: atom_id res chain seq x y z
N MET A 1 11.81 8.72 27.52
CA MET A 1 10.79 7.78 27.05
C MET A 1 11.12 7.51 25.60
N ASP A 2 11.93 6.47 25.40
CA ASP A 2 12.28 5.99 24.06
C ASP A 2 11.00 5.49 23.41
N SER A 3 10.54 6.25 22.41
CA SER A 3 9.48 5.79 21.53
C SER A 3 10.18 4.87 20.54
N GLU A 4 10.36 3.60 20.91
CA GLU A 4 10.71 2.54 19.96
C GLU A 4 9.64 2.58 18.87
N HIS A 5 9.96 3.28 17.77
CA HIS A 5 9.24 3.14 16.52
C HIS A 5 9.58 1.71 16.12
N SER A 6 8.73 0.77 16.52
CA SER A 6 8.71 -0.56 15.93
C SER A 6 8.32 -0.32 14.48
N GLU A 7 9.32 0.03 13.66
CA GLU A 7 9.25 -0.05 12.22
C GLU A 7 9.02 -1.54 11.96
N GLU A 8 7.75 -1.90 11.84
CA GLU A 8 7.36 -3.25 11.51
C GLU A 8 8.03 -3.56 10.16
N ASP A 9 8.99 -4.50 10.16
CA ASP A 9 9.76 -4.83 8.97
C ASP A 9 8.78 -5.22 7.85
N LEU A 10 8.71 -4.36 6.84
CA LEU A 10 7.84 -4.56 5.69
C LEU A 10 8.61 -5.32 4.62
N HIS A 11 8.21 -6.56 4.36
CA HIS A 11 8.76 -7.32 3.26
C HIS A 11 8.17 -6.82 1.94
N LEU A 12 8.99 -6.13 1.13
CA LEU A 12 8.59 -5.56 -0.14
C LEU A 12 8.56 -6.63 -1.25
N ILE A 13 7.49 -6.62 -2.03
CA ILE A 13 7.24 -7.54 -3.14
C ILE A 13 7.00 -6.72 -4.40
N GLU A 14 7.67 -7.07 -5.49
CA GLU A 14 7.39 -6.52 -6.81
C GLU A 14 6.35 -7.39 -7.54
N LEU A 15 5.24 -6.78 -7.92
CA LEU A 15 4.15 -7.39 -8.68
C LEU A 15 4.31 -7.03 -10.15
N GLN A 16 4.54 -8.05 -10.97
CA GLN A 16 4.63 -7.92 -12.42
C GLN A 16 3.24 -8.16 -13.05
N ALA A 17 2.79 -7.24 -13.91
CA ALA A 17 1.61 -7.51 -14.72
C ALA A 17 1.90 -8.64 -15.74
N PRO A 18 0.94 -9.54 -16.01
CA PRO A 18 1.08 -10.56 -17.04
C PRO A 18 1.45 -9.93 -18.39
N GLY A 19 2.53 -10.42 -19.00
CA GLY A 19 3.03 -9.92 -20.29
C GLY A 19 3.98 -8.72 -20.21
N GLY A 20 4.32 -8.22 -19.00
CA GLY A 20 5.41 -7.24 -18.80
C GLY A 20 5.17 -5.85 -19.40
N LEU A 21 3.95 -5.55 -19.85
CA LEU A 21 3.60 -4.28 -20.50
C LEU A 21 3.42 -3.11 -19.53
N ALA A 22 3.20 -3.40 -18.24
CA ALA A 22 3.06 -2.37 -17.21
C ALA A 22 4.30 -2.34 -16.30
N PRO A 23 4.68 -1.16 -15.78
CA PRO A 23 5.74 -1.06 -14.79
C PRO A 23 5.45 -1.96 -13.57
N PRO A 24 6.49 -2.55 -12.94
CA PRO A 24 6.31 -3.32 -11.73
C PRO A 24 5.68 -2.46 -10.63
N LEU A 25 4.72 -3.05 -9.93
CA LEU A 25 4.03 -2.43 -8.80
C LEU A 25 4.63 -2.97 -7.51
N GLN A 26 5.07 -2.08 -6.63
CA GLN A 26 5.56 -2.47 -5.32
C GLN A 26 4.38 -2.64 -4.36
N ALA A 27 4.44 -3.68 -3.53
CA ALA A 27 3.54 -3.92 -2.41
C ALA A 27 4.35 -4.45 -1.22
N GLY A 28 3.73 -4.57 -0.05
CA GLY A 28 4.42 -5.06 1.13
C GLY A 28 3.55 -5.97 2.00
N VAL A 29 4.21 -6.83 2.76
CA VAL A 29 3.58 -7.62 3.83
C VAL A 29 4.38 -7.43 5.10
N SER A 30 3.72 -7.06 6.19
CA SER A 30 4.39 -6.98 7.50
C SER A 30 4.57 -8.37 8.11
N ALA A 31 5.43 -8.48 9.12
CA ALA A 31 5.59 -9.71 9.89
C ALA A 31 4.27 -10.22 10.50
N SER A 32 3.35 -9.32 10.84
CA SER A 32 2.01 -9.66 11.35
C SER A 32 1.01 -10.09 10.26
N GLY A 33 1.40 -10.05 8.99
CA GLY A 33 0.56 -10.46 7.85
C GLY A 33 -0.37 -9.37 7.32
N LEU A 34 -0.15 -8.11 7.70
CA LEU A 34 -0.86 -6.97 7.12
C LEU A 34 -0.35 -6.71 5.71
N VAL A 35 -1.27 -6.43 4.79
CA VAL A 35 -0.94 -6.13 3.39
C VAL A 35 -0.93 -4.63 3.18
N TYR A 36 0.15 -4.15 2.59
CA TYR A 36 0.33 -2.77 2.20
C TYR A 36 0.38 -2.67 0.67
N LEU A 37 -0.40 -1.75 0.11
CA LEU A 37 -0.53 -1.57 -1.33
C LEU A 37 -0.10 -0.16 -1.74
N ARG A 38 0.48 -0.05 -2.94
CA ARG A 38 0.89 1.22 -3.51
C ARG A 38 -0.31 2.11 -3.82
N GLY A 39 -0.31 3.29 -3.20
CA GLY A 39 -1.07 4.46 -3.63
C GLY A 39 -0.17 5.40 -4.42
N ASP A 40 -0.65 5.86 -5.56
CA ASP A 40 -0.03 6.94 -6.31
C ASP A 40 -0.60 8.28 -5.84
N LEU A 41 0.28 9.14 -5.35
CA LEU A 41 -0.04 10.48 -4.93
C LEU A 41 0.28 11.46 -6.06
N HIS A 42 -0.76 12.04 -6.66
CA HIS A 42 -0.55 13.11 -7.63
C HIS A 42 0.25 14.25 -6.97
N PRO A 43 1.28 14.85 -7.59
CA PRO A 43 2.12 15.86 -6.95
C PRO A 43 1.36 17.05 -6.32
N LEU A 44 0.24 17.44 -6.93
CA LEU A 44 -0.63 18.52 -6.40
C LEU A 44 -1.64 18.05 -5.34
N GLY A 45 -1.89 16.74 -5.22
CA GLY A 45 -2.80 16.14 -4.24
C GLY A 45 -2.09 15.35 -3.13
N SER A 46 -0.77 15.16 -3.24
CA SER A 46 0.05 14.37 -2.33
C SER A 46 0.06 14.95 -0.92
N ALA A 47 0.16 16.28 -0.79
CA ALA A 47 0.11 16.96 0.50
C ALA A 47 -1.21 16.67 1.23
N THR A 48 -2.35 16.78 0.56
CA THR A 48 -3.67 16.53 1.17
C THR A 48 -3.83 15.08 1.61
N ALA A 49 -3.42 14.12 0.78
CA ALA A 49 -3.49 12.71 1.12
C ALA A 49 -2.56 12.34 2.29
N LEU A 50 -1.34 12.88 2.31
CA LEU A 50 -0.39 12.68 3.41
C LEU A 50 -0.87 13.33 4.71
N ILE A 51 -1.43 14.54 4.64
CA ILE A 51 -2.03 15.21 5.80
C ILE A 51 -3.21 14.37 6.33
N LYS A 52 -4.06 13.84 5.45
CA LYS A 52 -5.17 12.97 5.85
C LYS A 52 -4.65 11.70 6.54
N ALA A 53 -3.67 11.02 5.93
CA ALA A 53 -3.06 9.82 6.50
C ALA A 53 -2.42 10.10 7.86
N ALA A 54 -1.69 11.21 8.00
CA ALA A 54 -1.09 11.63 9.27
C ALA A 54 -2.16 11.94 10.33
N ARG A 55 -3.23 12.65 9.97
CA ARG A 55 -4.35 12.97 10.86
C ARG A 55 -5.09 11.72 11.33
N GLU A 56 -5.19 10.71 10.49
CA GLU A 56 -5.87 9.45 10.79
C GLU A 56 -4.92 8.39 11.37
N HIS A 57 -3.67 8.77 11.64
CA HIS A 57 -2.63 7.88 12.18
C HIS A 57 -2.46 6.60 11.35
N VAL A 58 -2.59 6.70 10.04
CA VAL A 58 -2.46 5.58 9.12
C VAL A 58 -0.97 5.24 9.00
N PRO A 59 -0.54 4.02 9.37
CA PRO A 59 0.84 3.61 9.16
C PRO A 59 1.11 3.46 7.66
N TYR A 60 2.14 4.10 7.13
CA TYR A 60 2.50 3.99 5.71
C TYR A 60 4.01 4.05 5.51
N ALA A 61 4.49 3.50 4.40
CA ALA A 61 5.90 3.56 4.01
C ALA A 61 6.08 4.36 2.71
N ALA A 62 6.99 5.32 2.69
CA ALA A 62 7.32 6.08 1.48
C ALA A 62 8.28 5.28 0.60
N LEU A 63 7.91 5.07 -0.67
CA LEU A 63 8.76 4.43 -1.68
C LEU A 63 9.43 5.47 -2.60
N GLY A 64 8.80 6.65 -2.75
CA GLY A 64 9.32 7.75 -3.54
C GLY A 64 8.50 9.03 -3.34
N ALA A 65 8.84 10.09 -4.08
CA ALA A 65 8.20 11.40 -3.94
C ALA A 65 6.68 11.40 -4.18
N VAL A 66 6.18 10.42 -4.93
CA VAL A 66 4.76 10.27 -5.30
C VAL A 66 4.20 8.88 -5.02
N ASN A 67 5.01 7.96 -4.46
CA ASN A 67 4.61 6.57 -4.26
C ASN A 67 4.71 6.21 -2.79
N VAL A 68 3.59 5.74 -2.23
CA VAL A 68 3.47 5.39 -0.81
C VAL A 68 2.73 4.06 -0.70
N LEU A 69 3.14 3.22 0.25
CA LEU A 69 2.43 2.00 0.61
C LEU A 69 1.49 2.29 1.78
N PHE A 70 0.18 2.16 1.55
CA PHE A 70 -0.85 2.30 2.58
C PHE A 70 -1.40 0.92 2.97
N PRO A 71 -1.94 0.76 4.18
CA PRO A 71 -2.62 -0.47 4.57
C PRO A 71 -3.81 -0.70 3.64
N ALA A 72 -3.95 -1.93 3.13
CA ALA A 72 -4.99 -2.28 2.16
C ALA A 72 -6.41 -1.98 2.71
N ASP A 73 -6.62 -2.21 4.00
CA ASP A 73 -7.91 -1.95 4.66
C ASP A 73 -8.28 -0.46 4.68
N TRP A 74 -7.30 0.42 4.86
CA TRP A 74 -7.53 1.87 4.80
C TRP A 74 -7.87 2.32 3.37
N LEU A 75 -7.11 1.86 2.37
CA LEU A 75 -7.42 2.14 0.96
C LEU A 75 -8.81 1.63 0.57
N ARG A 76 -9.23 0.48 1.11
CA ARG A 76 -10.57 -0.06 0.92
C ARG A 76 -11.64 0.88 1.48
N GLY A 77 -11.43 1.41 2.70
CA GLY A 77 -12.29 2.41 3.32
C GLY A 77 -12.45 3.67 2.46
N GLU A 78 -11.35 4.16 1.89
CA GLU A 78 -11.35 5.31 0.99
C GLU A 78 -12.08 5.05 -0.33
N CYS A 79 -12.06 3.79 -0.80
CA CYS A 79 -12.62 3.38 -2.08
C CYS A 79 -13.99 2.71 -1.98
N LEU A 80 -14.71 2.81 -0.84
CA LEU A 80 -16.02 2.16 -0.65
C LEU A 80 -17.06 2.53 -1.71
N HIS A 81 -16.89 3.68 -2.35
CA HIS A 81 -17.76 4.21 -3.39
C HIS A 81 -17.43 3.72 -4.81
N ASP A 82 -16.32 2.99 -5.01
CA ASP A 82 -15.80 2.57 -6.31
C ASP A 82 -15.58 1.05 -6.34
N ALA A 83 -16.56 0.33 -6.89
CA ALA A 83 -16.56 -1.13 -6.94
C ALA A 83 -15.40 -1.72 -7.74
N ASP A 84 -14.89 -1.02 -8.75
CA ASP A 84 -13.77 -1.49 -9.56
C ASP A 84 -12.46 -1.37 -8.79
N ARG A 85 -12.25 -0.25 -8.07
CA ARG A 85 -11.09 -0.11 -7.17
C ARG A 85 -11.10 -1.17 -6.07
N LEU A 86 -12.25 -1.44 -5.46
CA LEU A 86 -12.39 -2.50 -4.47
C LEU A 86 -12.00 -3.87 -5.04
N ARG A 87 -12.40 -4.17 -6.29
CA ARG A 87 -12.01 -5.41 -6.97
C ARG A 87 -10.50 -5.49 -7.19
N VAL A 88 -9.87 -4.39 -7.59
CA VAL A 88 -8.41 -4.31 -7.79
C VAL A 88 -7.68 -4.53 -6.48
N ILE A 89 -8.06 -3.84 -5.40
CA ILE A 89 -7.47 -4.00 -4.06
C ILE A 89 -7.54 -5.47 -3.63
N ALA A 90 -8.71 -6.11 -3.73
CA ALA A 90 -8.90 -7.51 -3.36
C ALA A 90 -8.10 -8.49 -4.24
N ALA A 91 -7.84 -8.16 -5.51
CA ALA A 91 -6.97 -8.96 -6.38
C ALA A 91 -5.50 -8.82 -5.97
N MET A 92 -5.05 -7.59 -5.69
CA MET A 92 -3.68 -7.33 -5.24
C MET A 92 -3.38 -8.01 -3.91
N GLU A 93 -4.29 -7.96 -2.93
CA GLU A 93 -4.11 -8.64 -1.65
C GLU A 93 -3.91 -10.15 -1.83
N ARG A 94 -4.68 -10.79 -2.71
CA ARG A 94 -4.51 -12.22 -3.01
C ARG A 94 -3.16 -12.52 -3.65
N LEU A 95 -2.73 -11.69 -4.60
CA LEU A 95 -1.43 -11.84 -5.26
C LEU A 95 -0.28 -11.70 -4.26
N VAL A 96 -0.32 -10.64 -3.44
CA VAL A 96 0.71 -10.34 -2.44
C VAL A 96 0.81 -11.47 -1.40
N ARG A 97 -0.33 -11.94 -0.88
CA ARG A 97 -0.35 -13.08 0.06
C ARG A 97 0.13 -14.38 -0.59
N GLY A 98 -0.19 -14.60 -1.86
CA GLY A 98 0.31 -15.76 -2.61
C GLY A 98 1.81 -15.70 -2.86
N ALA A 99 2.36 -14.51 -3.14
CA ALA A 99 3.78 -14.30 -3.36
C ALA A 99 4.60 -14.43 -2.07
N ALA A 100 4.08 -13.98 -0.93
CA ALA A 100 4.74 -14.13 0.37
C ALA A 100 4.80 -15.58 0.88
N ALA A 101 3.96 -16.47 0.32
CA ALA A 101 3.92 -17.89 0.69
C ALA A 101 4.80 -18.78 -0.21
N ALA A 102 5.40 -18.22 -1.25
CA ALA A 102 6.25 -18.90 -2.23
C ALA A 102 7.74 -18.73 -1.88
#